data_AF-A0A2V8TIZ2-F1
#
_entry.id   AF-A0A2V8TIZ2-F1
#
_cell.length_a   1.000
_cell.length_b   1.000
_cell.length_c   1.000
_cell.angle_alpha   90.00
_cell.angle_beta   90.00
_cell.angle_gamma   90.00
#
_symmetry.space_group_name_H-M   'P 1'
#
loop_
_entity.id
_entity.type
_entity.pdbx_description
1 polymer ?
#
loop_
_entity_poly.entity_id
_entity_poly.type
_entity_poly.pdbx_seq_one_letter_code
_entity_poly.pdbx_strand_id
1 'polypeptide(L)'
;FPVRIDLPLLRPLGAGSGAPLVEVRLDGVLFEDLNFYGPDKLHSRRTMTVWEMEARRDRQYFRKLLEQAGADALQKEMLNSLARQADRPQTGVQMVRGRATNTDPERDVQFAFLHLPDAPVEPLDGLARISGNEARAPRVDVRNRSNQAVRYLEIGWIVRDQQGREFMAASMPADLNLAPGQTSQIVQDAALRFSERTSIQSMSGFVSSVEFGDGSFWIPSRAALDDPKLRRVVAPSPEEQRLTNIYRTKGLKALVEELKKF
;
A
#
# COMPACT_ATOMS: atom_id res chain seq x y z
N PHE A 1 15.41 20.56 -11.80
CA PHE A 1 14.08 20.17 -11.30
C PHE A 1 13.94 20.64 -9.85
N PRO A 2 13.12 21.65 -9.55
CA PRO A 2 12.80 21.98 -8.16
C PRO A 2 11.83 20.93 -7.61
N VAL A 3 12.24 20.23 -6.54
CA VAL A 3 11.38 19.32 -5.78
C VAL A 3 10.85 20.09 -4.58
N ARG A 4 9.55 20.29 -4.50
CA ARG A 4 8.91 20.94 -3.34
C ARG A 4 8.61 19.86 -2.31
N ILE A 5 9.32 19.90 -1.19
CA ILE A 5 9.15 18.96 -0.07
C ILE A 5 8.31 19.67 1.00
N ASP A 6 7.01 19.40 1.04
CA ASP A 6 6.12 19.85 2.12
C ASP A 6 6.04 18.77 3.21
N LEU A 7 7.19 18.49 3.85
CA LEU A 7 7.27 17.59 5.00
C LEU A 7 7.78 18.36 6.23
N PRO A 8 7.00 18.47 7.31
CA PRO A 8 7.51 18.99 8.57
C PRO A 8 8.51 17.98 9.15
N LEU A 9 9.80 18.33 9.13
CA LEU A 9 10.88 17.51 9.69
C LEU A 9 11.24 18.02 11.09
N LEU A 10 11.31 17.11 12.07
CA LEU A 10 11.80 17.42 13.41
C LEU A 10 13.32 17.55 13.39
N ARG A 11 13.86 18.60 14.03
CA ARG A 11 15.31 18.81 14.14
C ARG A 11 15.91 17.80 15.13
N PRO A 12 16.91 16.99 14.71
CA PRO A 12 17.57 16.09 15.65
C PRO A 12 18.36 16.88 16.72
N LEU A 13 18.18 16.49 17.98
CA LEU A 13 18.92 17.04 19.12
C LEU A 13 20.40 16.60 19.00
N GLY A 14 21.32 17.55 18.86
CA GLY A 14 22.77 17.29 18.80
C GLY A 14 23.46 17.59 17.46
N ALA A 15 22.72 18.02 16.42
CA ALA A 15 23.34 18.53 15.21
C ALA A 15 24.06 19.86 15.50
N GLY A 16 25.40 19.82 15.58
CA GLY A 16 26.24 21.00 15.82
C GLY A 16 25.97 22.13 14.82
N SER A 17 26.27 23.36 15.22
CA SER A 17 26.11 24.55 14.37
C SER A 17 27.02 24.46 13.13
N GLY A 18 26.47 23.97 12.01
CA GLY A 18 27.17 23.91 10.72
C GLY A 18 26.96 22.65 9.89
N ALA A 19 26.41 21.56 10.45
CA ALA A 19 26.10 20.36 9.67
C ALA A 19 24.77 20.53 8.88
N PRO A 20 24.68 20.04 7.62
CA PRO A 20 23.42 20.05 6.90
C PRO A 20 22.36 19.26 7.67
N LEU A 21 21.23 19.91 7.98
CA LEU A 21 20.12 19.31 8.73
C LEU A 21 19.40 18.21 7.94
N VAL A 22 19.53 18.23 6.62
CA VAL A 22 18.98 17.25 5.68
C VAL A 22 19.97 17.07 4.54
N GLU A 23 20.24 15.83 4.17
CA GLU A 23 21.01 15.50 2.96
C GLU A 23 20.09 14.82 1.94
N VAL A 24 20.01 15.37 0.73
CA VAL A 24 19.23 14.80 -0.37
C VAL A 24 20.20 14.10 -1.32
N ARG A 25 20.01 12.80 -1.51
CA ARG A 25 20.78 11.97 -2.47
C ARG A 25 19.82 11.21 -3.37
N LEU A 26 20.27 10.93 -4.58
CA LEU A 26 19.56 10.05 -5.50
C LEU A 26 19.74 8.60 -5.05
N ASP A 27 18.65 7.93 -4.68
CA ASP A 27 18.67 6.50 -4.31
C ASP A 27 18.60 5.58 -5.53
N GLY A 28 17.95 6.06 -6.60
CA GLY A 28 17.97 5.44 -7.92
C GLY A 28 16.89 5.99 -8.84
N VAL A 29 16.86 5.45 -10.06
CA VAL A 29 15.96 5.84 -11.14
C VAL A 29 15.30 4.58 -11.67
N LEU A 30 13.98 4.61 -11.81
CA LEU A 30 13.22 3.57 -12.51
C LEU A 30 12.91 4.04 -13.93
N PHE A 31 13.15 3.17 -14.91
CA PHE A 31 12.86 3.41 -16.32
C PHE A 31 11.51 2.82 -16.74
N GLU A 32 11.04 3.19 -17.93
CA GLU A 32 9.76 2.72 -18.49
C GLU A 32 9.73 1.22 -18.80
N ASP A 33 10.86 0.54 -18.87
CA ASP A 33 10.94 -0.91 -18.99
C ASP A 33 10.99 -1.62 -17.63
N LEU A 34 10.80 -0.88 -16.52
CA LEU A 34 10.93 -1.31 -15.13
C LEU A 34 12.37 -1.66 -14.71
N ASN A 35 13.37 -1.36 -15.54
CA ASN A 35 14.75 -1.44 -15.10
C ASN A 35 15.04 -0.35 -14.07
N PHE A 36 15.84 -0.69 -13.07
CA PHE A 36 16.23 0.23 -12.01
C PHE A 36 17.74 0.43 -12.01
N TYR A 37 18.17 1.69 -11.93
CA TYR A 37 19.56 2.07 -11.80
C TYR A 37 19.79 2.92 -10.56
N GLY A 38 20.67 2.46 -9.68
CA GLY A 38 21.02 3.20 -8.47
C GLY A 38 21.42 2.29 -7.32
N PRO A 39 21.86 2.87 -6.19
CA PRO A 39 22.30 2.10 -5.03
C PRO A 39 21.17 1.42 -4.24
N ASP A 40 19.89 1.81 -4.42
CA ASP A 40 18.72 1.19 -3.76
C ASP A 40 18.85 1.09 -2.21
N LYS A 41 19.48 2.09 -1.57
CA LYS A 41 19.74 2.10 -0.12
C LYS A 41 18.47 2.29 0.69
N LEU A 42 17.44 2.89 0.11
CA LEU A 42 16.13 3.07 0.73
C LEU A 42 15.14 1.98 0.28
N HIS A 43 15.60 0.94 -0.43
CA HIS A 43 14.76 -0.06 -1.06
C HIS A 43 13.69 0.55 -2.01
N SER A 44 14.02 1.70 -2.60
CA SER A 44 13.13 2.46 -3.49
C SER A 44 12.75 1.67 -4.73
N ARG A 45 13.59 0.75 -5.21
CA ARG A 45 13.34 -0.05 -6.42
C ARG A 45 11.99 -0.74 -6.35
N ARG A 46 11.69 -1.43 -5.26
CA ARG A 46 10.44 -2.19 -5.09
C ARG A 46 9.24 -1.25 -5.08
N THR A 47 9.28 -0.23 -4.22
CA THR A 47 8.19 0.75 -4.09
C THR A 47 7.92 1.48 -5.41
N MET A 48 8.96 1.95 -6.10
CA MET A 48 8.80 2.63 -7.39
C MET A 48 8.25 1.68 -8.47
N THR A 49 8.70 0.42 -8.49
CA THR A 49 8.21 -0.57 -9.45
C THR A 49 6.72 -0.84 -9.24
N VAL A 50 6.28 -1.01 -7.99
CA VAL A 50 4.86 -1.17 -7.63
C VAL A 50 4.06 0.06 -8.08
N TRP A 51 4.52 1.27 -7.77
CA TRP A 51 3.82 2.51 -8.18
C TRP A 51 3.70 2.64 -9.70
N GLU A 52 4.74 2.30 -10.44
CA GLU A 52 4.69 2.33 -11.91
C GLU A 52 3.74 1.27 -12.47
N MET A 53 3.70 0.06 -11.89
CA MET A 53 2.73 -0.96 -12.26
C MET A 53 1.29 -0.52 -11.97
N GLU A 54 1.05 0.09 -10.81
CA GLU A 54 -0.26 0.67 -10.47
C GLU A 54 -0.62 1.78 -11.46
N ALA A 55 0.33 2.65 -11.81
CA ALA A 55 0.12 3.71 -12.78
C ALA A 55 -0.24 3.16 -14.18
N ARG A 56 0.42 2.09 -14.63
CA ARG A 56 0.05 1.42 -15.89
C ARG A 56 -1.34 0.82 -15.84
N ARG A 57 -1.65 0.08 -14.77
CA ARG A 57 -2.98 -0.52 -14.55
C ARG A 57 -4.06 0.55 -14.61
N ASP A 58 -3.87 1.66 -13.91
CA ASP A 58 -4.89 2.70 -13.79
C ASP A 58 -5.01 3.54 -15.08
N ARG A 59 -3.90 3.87 -15.75
CA ARG A 59 -3.93 4.48 -17.09
C ARG A 59 -4.69 3.61 -18.09
N GLN A 60 -4.38 2.32 -18.14
CA GLN A 60 -5.09 1.36 -19.01
C GLN A 60 -6.57 1.27 -18.68
N TYR A 61 -6.93 1.24 -17.38
CA TYR A 61 -8.32 1.22 -16.95
C TYR A 61 -9.09 2.46 -17.40
N PHE A 62 -8.59 3.66 -17.10
CA PHE A 62 -9.29 4.90 -17.46
C PHE A 62 -9.33 5.14 -18.97
N ARG A 63 -8.29 4.73 -19.70
CA ARG A 63 -8.29 4.74 -21.17
C ARG A 63 -9.36 3.81 -21.72
N LYS A 64 -9.43 2.56 -21.27
CA LYS A 64 -10.48 1.61 -21.69
C LYS A 64 -11.88 2.11 -21.35
N LEU A 65 -12.08 2.68 -20.16
CA LEU A 65 -13.35 3.26 -19.75
C LEU A 65 -13.79 4.39 -20.71
N LEU A 66 -12.86 5.27 -21.07
CA LEU A 66 -13.11 6.35 -22.03
C LEU A 66 -13.45 5.81 -23.42
N GLU A 67 -12.72 4.81 -23.91
CA GLU A 67 -12.93 4.21 -25.23
C GLU A 67 -14.27 3.46 -25.32
N GLN A 68 -14.68 2.76 -24.25
CA GLN A 68 -15.85 1.89 -24.26
C GLN A 68 -17.15 2.60 -23.85
N ALA A 69 -17.07 3.50 -22.87
CA ALA A 69 -18.25 4.13 -22.26
C ALA A 69 -18.27 5.66 -22.38
N GLY A 70 -17.23 6.25 -22.98
CA GLY A 70 -17.19 7.66 -23.31
C GLY A 70 -16.85 8.60 -22.14
N ALA A 71 -16.91 9.90 -22.44
CA ALA A 71 -16.49 10.96 -21.53
C ALA A 71 -17.38 11.05 -20.27
N ASP A 72 -18.68 10.80 -20.41
CA ASP A 72 -19.63 10.84 -19.28
C ASP A 72 -19.33 9.76 -18.24
N ALA A 73 -19.00 8.55 -18.69
CA ALA A 73 -18.62 7.46 -17.80
C ALA A 73 -17.29 7.75 -17.09
N LEU A 74 -16.31 8.30 -17.82
CA LEU A 74 -15.05 8.76 -17.24
C LEU A 74 -15.27 9.83 -16.17
N GLN A 75 -16.12 10.83 -16.45
CA GLN A 75 -16.45 11.87 -15.50
C GLN A 75 -17.09 11.30 -14.23
N LYS A 76 -18.05 10.38 -14.38
CA LYS A 76 -18.69 9.71 -13.25
C LYS A 76 -17.66 8.96 -12.39
N GLU A 77 -16.72 8.24 -13.00
CA GLU A 77 -15.72 7.53 -12.22
C GLU A 77 -14.70 8.47 -11.53
N MET A 78 -14.36 9.60 -12.15
CA MET A 78 -13.56 10.64 -11.48
C MET A 78 -14.27 11.21 -10.25
N LEU A 79 -15.57 11.50 -10.36
CA LEU A 79 -16.39 11.96 -9.23
C LEU A 79 -16.46 10.89 -8.13
N ASN A 80 -16.66 9.62 -8.49
CA ASN A 80 -16.63 8.51 -7.54
C ASN A 80 -15.28 8.41 -6.83
N SER A 81 -14.16 8.59 -7.56
CA SER A 81 -12.82 8.56 -6.97
C SER A 81 -12.59 9.73 -6.01
N LEU A 82 -13.00 10.94 -6.38
CA LEU A 82 -12.92 12.12 -5.51
C LEU A 82 -13.76 11.94 -4.23
N ALA A 83 -14.96 11.36 -4.33
CA ALA A 83 -15.77 11.02 -3.16
C ALA A 83 -15.07 10.01 -2.24
N ARG A 84 -14.50 8.93 -2.82
CA ARG A 84 -13.71 7.94 -2.05
C ARG A 84 -12.52 8.58 -1.34
N GLN A 85 -11.85 9.54 -1.97
CA GLN A 85 -10.72 10.26 -1.36
C GLN A 85 -11.18 11.15 -0.20
N ALA A 86 -12.34 11.80 -0.33
CA ALA A 86 -12.89 12.68 0.69
C ALA A 86 -13.43 11.93 1.91
N ASP A 87 -14.06 10.77 1.70
CA ASP A 87 -14.68 9.95 2.76
C ASP A 87 -13.67 9.11 3.56
N ARG A 88 -12.38 9.14 3.18
CA ARG A 88 -11.38 8.25 3.75
C ARG A 88 -11.03 8.65 5.20
N PRO A 89 -11.06 7.70 6.16
CA PRO A 89 -10.60 7.96 7.52
C PRO A 89 -9.11 8.32 7.52
N GLN A 90 -8.77 9.53 8.00
CA GLN A 90 -7.39 9.91 8.29
C GLN A 90 -7.04 9.49 9.74
N THR A 91 -6.99 8.19 10.00
CA THR A 91 -6.56 7.71 11.31
C THR A 91 -5.03 7.73 11.35
N GLY A 92 -4.45 8.46 12.31
CA GLY A 92 -3.00 8.44 12.53
C GLY A 92 -2.56 7.05 12.99
N VAL A 93 -1.83 6.34 12.13
CA VAL A 93 -1.18 5.07 12.44
C VAL A 93 0.33 5.28 12.42
N GLN A 94 0.99 4.86 13.48
CA GLN A 94 2.44 4.90 13.60
C GLN A 94 2.95 3.47 13.71
N MET A 95 3.83 3.09 12.79
CA MET A 95 4.61 1.88 12.94
C MET A 95 5.71 2.12 13.97
N VAL A 96 5.78 1.27 14.98
CA VAL A 96 6.78 1.31 16.05
C VAL A 96 7.57 0.00 16.00
N ARG A 97 8.89 0.10 16.02
CA ARG A 97 9.79 -1.05 16.19
C ARG A 97 10.23 -1.10 17.66
N GLY A 98 10.14 -2.27 18.29
CA GLY A 98 10.63 -2.50 19.65
C GLY A 98 9.55 -2.61 20.74
N ARG A 99 9.94 -2.30 21.98
CA ARG A 99 9.21 -2.66 23.21
C ARG A 99 7.81 -2.05 23.28
N ALA A 100 6.83 -2.89 23.64
CA ALA A 100 5.47 -2.48 23.95
C ALA A 100 5.47 -1.39 25.02
N THR A 101 4.75 -0.29 24.76
CA THR A 101 4.53 0.76 25.77
C THR A 101 3.16 0.69 26.42
N ASN A 102 2.27 -0.19 25.92
CA ASN A 102 0.96 -0.40 26.50
C ASN A 102 0.99 -1.57 27.49
N THR A 103 0.32 -1.39 28.63
CA THR A 103 0.17 -2.38 29.71
C THR A 103 -1.24 -2.97 29.78
N ASP A 104 -2.12 -2.60 28.84
CA ASP A 104 -3.47 -3.16 28.75
C ASP A 104 -3.45 -4.67 28.54
N PRO A 105 -4.47 -5.40 29.02
CA PRO A 105 -4.61 -6.84 28.81
C PRO A 105 -4.46 -7.22 27.34
N GLU A 106 -3.63 -8.23 27.10
CA GLU A 106 -3.40 -8.73 25.76
C GLU A 106 -4.43 -9.76 25.36
N ARG A 107 -4.83 -9.68 24.09
CA ARG A 107 -5.61 -10.72 23.45
C ARG A 107 -5.04 -11.05 22.09
N ASP A 108 -5.08 -12.33 21.75
CA ASP A 108 -4.80 -12.79 20.41
C ASP A 108 -6.01 -12.49 19.51
N VAL A 109 -5.76 -11.90 18.35
CA VAL A 109 -6.76 -11.65 17.32
C VAL A 109 -6.32 -12.29 16.02
N GLN A 110 -7.19 -13.15 15.49
CA GLN A 110 -6.97 -13.82 14.22
C GLN A 110 -7.23 -12.87 13.05
N PHE A 111 -6.39 -12.96 12.02
CA PHE A 111 -6.54 -12.22 10.78
C PHE A 111 -7.55 -12.93 9.88
N ALA A 112 -8.51 -12.17 9.37
CA ALA A 112 -9.27 -12.61 8.21
C ALA A 112 -8.56 -12.15 6.93
N PHE A 113 -8.28 -13.05 5.99
CA PHE A 113 -7.67 -12.66 4.72
C PHE A 113 -8.72 -12.51 3.63
N LEU A 114 -8.63 -11.40 2.89
CA LEU A 114 -9.42 -11.20 1.68
C LEU A 114 -8.84 -12.08 0.58
N HIS A 115 -9.71 -12.88 -0.01
CA HIS A 115 -9.32 -13.78 -1.09
C HIS A 115 -9.19 -13.01 -2.40
N LEU A 116 -7.98 -12.97 -2.94
CA LEU A 116 -7.70 -12.44 -4.28
C LEU A 116 -7.41 -13.64 -5.19
N PRO A 117 -8.34 -14.01 -6.10
CA PRO A 117 -8.23 -15.26 -6.86
C PRO A 117 -6.95 -15.37 -7.71
N ASP A 118 -6.45 -14.23 -8.19
CA ASP A 118 -5.26 -14.09 -9.03
C ASP A 118 -3.96 -13.88 -8.24
N ALA A 119 -4.01 -13.84 -6.90
CA ALA A 119 -2.82 -13.67 -6.08
C ALA A 119 -1.90 -14.90 -6.14
N PRO A 120 -0.60 -14.72 -6.44
CA PRO A 120 0.35 -15.83 -6.51
C PRO A 120 0.70 -16.41 -5.13
N VAL A 121 0.43 -15.65 -4.06
CA VAL A 121 0.60 -16.07 -2.67
C VAL A 121 -0.76 -16.06 -1.99
N GLU A 122 -1.07 -17.13 -1.28
CA GLU A 122 -2.28 -17.25 -0.48
C GLU A 122 -1.92 -17.20 1.00
N PRO A 123 -2.46 -16.21 1.75
CA PRO A 123 -2.46 -16.26 3.20
C PRO A 123 -3.37 -17.39 3.69
N LEU A 124 -2.86 -18.24 4.57
CA LEU A 124 -3.57 -19.40 5.13
C LEU A 124 -4.16 -19.11 6.50
N ASP A 125 -3.36 -18.49 7.37
CA ASP A 125 -3.75 -18.13 8.73
C ASP A 125 -2.92 -16.91 9.18
N GLY A 126 -3.40 -16.19 10.18
CA GLY A 126 -2.65 -15.09 10.73
C GLY A 126 -3.17 -14.64 12.08
N LEU A 127 -2.28 -14.07 12.88
CA LEU A 127 -2.55 -13.68 14.26
C LEU A 127 -1.72 -12.46 14.62
N ALA A 128 -2.29 -11.54 15.40
CA ALA A 128 -1.53 -10.52 16.11
C ALA A 128 -2.01 -10.44 17.56
N ARG A 129 -1.12 -9.97 18.42
CA ARG A 129 -1.45 -9.63 19.79
C ARG A 129 -1.92 -8.19 19.84
N ILE A 130 -3.05 -7.96 20.48
CA ILE A 130 -3.62 -6.62 20.67
C ILE A 130 -3.56 -6.24 22.14
N SER A 131 -3.02 -5.06 22.43
CA SER A 131 -3.04 -4.42 23.75
C SER A 131 -3.52 -2.97 23.55
N GLY A 132 -4.76 -2.69 23.94
CA GLY A 132 -5.43 -1.41 23.73
C GLY A 132 -5.43 -0.95 22.26
N ASN A 133 -4.69 0.13 21.98
CA ASN A 133 -4.49 0.74 20.66
C ASN A 133 -3.23 0.26 19.94
N GLU A 134 -2.66 -0.89 20.30
CA GLU A 134 -1.45 -1.43 19.69
C GLU A 134 -1.70 -2.87 19.19
N ALA A 135 -1.38 -3.14 17.93
CA ALA A 135 -1.34 -4.49 17.35
C ALA A 135 0.10 -4.87 17.07
N ARG A 136 0.57 -6.00 17.57
CA ARG A 136 1.99 -6.35 17.57
C ARG A 136 2.26 -7.83 17.37
N ALA A 137 3.52 -8.14 17.09
CA ALA A 137 4.01 -9.48 16.81
C ALA A 137 3.12 -10.23 15.81
N PRO A 138 2.80 -9.62 14.64
CA PRO A 138 2.02 -10.30 13.63
C PRO A 138 2.74 -11.55 13.15
N ARG A 139 1.95 -12.60 12.98
CA ARG A 139 2.34 -13.85 12.36
C ARG A 139 1.36 -14.15 11.25
N VAL A 140 1.86 -14.48 10.07
CA VAL A 140 1.04 -14.88 8.94
C VAL A 140 1.64 -16.11 8.27
N ASP A 141 0.86 -17.17 8.16
CA ASP A 141 1.23 -18.35 7.39
C ASP A 141 0.78 -18.14 5.94
N VAL A 142 1.69 -18.35 4.99
CA VAL A 142 1.45 -18.09 3.56
C VAL A 142 1.89 -19.28 2.71
N ARG A 143 1.24 -19.47 1.57
CA ARG A 143 1.57 -20.51 0.58
C ARG A 143 1.76 -19.90 -0.80
N ASN A 144 2.84 -20.28 -1.49
CA ASN A 144 3.04 -19.93 -2.89
C ASN A 144 2.19 -20.84 -3.78
N ARG A 145 1.23 -20.26 -4.49
CA ARG A 145 0.36 -20.94 -5.46
C ARG A 145 0.83 -20.81 -6.90
N SER A 146 1.84 -19.99 -7.15
CA SER A 146 2.42 -19.81 -8.47
C SER A 146 3.42 -20.92 -8.82
N ASN A 147 3.84 -20.93 -10.08
CA ASN A 147 4.91 -21.78 -10.59
C ASN A 147 6.30 -21.13 -10.50
N GLN A 148 6.41 -19.94 -9.88
CA GLN A 148 7.67 -19.22 -9.73
C GLN A 148 8.05 -19.10 -8.25
N ALA A 149 9.35 -19.03 -7.94
CA ALA A 149 9.79 -18.72 -6.59
C ALA A 149 9.38 -17.29 -6.21
N VAL A 150 8.92 -17.08 -4.98
CA VAL A 150 8.61 -15.76 -4.43
C VAL A 150 9.71 -15.34 -3.48
N ARG A 151 10.25 -14.13 -3.68
CA ARG A 151 11.34 -13.59 -2.84
C ARG A 151 10.92 -12.47 -1.91
N TYR A 152 9.79 -11.82 -2.21
CA TYR A 152 9.26 -10.75 -1.39
C TYR A 152 7.74 -10.69 -1.51
N LEU A 153 7.08 -10.32 -0.41
CA LEU A 153 5.64 -10.20 -0.28
C LEU A 153 5.31 -8.96 0.54
N GLU A 154 4.30 -8.20 0.12
CA GLU A 154 3.63 -7.23 1.00
C GLU A 154 2.21 -7.66 1.30
N ILE A 155 1.84 -7.54 2.57
CA ILE A 155 0.48 -7.76 3.05
C ILE A 155 -0.09 -6.43 3.52
N GLY A 156 -1.12 -5.95 2.85
CA GLY A 156 -1.90 -4.80 3.28
C GLY A 156 -2.79 -5.15 4.47
N TRP A 157 -2.82 -4.32 5.51
CA TRP A 157 -3.59 -4.55 6.72
C TRP A 157 -4.75 -3.58 6.85
N ILE A 158 -5.92 -4.12 7.12
CA ILE A 158 -7.15 -3.39 7.36
C ILE A 158 -7.54 -3.61 8.81
N VAL A 159 -7.84 -2.53 9.51
CA VAL A 159 -8.29 -2.55 10.90
C VAL A 159 -9.74 -2.13 10.97
N ARG A 160 -10.54 -2.88 11.72
CA ARG A 160 -11.85 -2.44 12.17
C ARG A 160 -11.76 -2.04 13.65
N ASP A 161 -12.20 -0.84 13.97
CA ASP A 161 -12.30 -0.39 15.36
C ASP A 161 -13.64 -0.79 16.01
N GLN A 162 -13.76 -0.56 17.32
CA GLN A 162 -14.99 -0.85 18.07
C GLN A 162 -16.22 -0.04 17.61
N GLN A 163 -16.04 1.05 16.87
CA GLN A 163 -17.13 1.83 16.28
C GLN A 163 -17.57 1.28 14.92
N GLY A 164 -16.95 0.19 14.46
CA GLY A 164 -17.21 -0.45 13.17
C GLY A 164 -16.54 0.26 11.99
N ARG A 165 -15.66 1.24 12.24
CA ARG A 165 -14.94 1.95 11.18
C ARG A 165 -13.79 1.08 10.69
N GLU A 166 -13.68 0.94 9.37
CA GLU A 166 -12.60 0.21 8.71
C GLU A 166 -11.65 1.16 8.00
N PHE A 167 -10.36 0.93 8.14
CA PHE A 167 -9.34 1.70 7.44
C PHE A 167 -8.08 0.88 7.22
N MET A 168 -7.36 1.19 6.15
CA MET A 168 -6.04 0.64 5.88
C MET A 168 -5.05 1.19 6.90
N ALA A 169 -4.40 0.31 7.66
CA ALA A 169 -3.51 0.68 8.74
C ALA A 169 -2.06 0.81 8.29
N ALA A 170 -1.54 -0.22 7.62
CA ALA A 170 -0.16 -0.30 7.14
C ALA A 170 -0.03 -1.42 6.10
N SER A 171 1.13 -1.50 5.45
CA SER A 171 1.59 -2.72 4.78
C SER A 171 2.69 -3.39 5.59
N MET A 172 2.68 -4.71 5.63
CA MET A 172 3.73 -5.53 6.23
C MET A 172 4.59 -6.11 5.10
N PRO A 173 5.83 -5.64 4.93
CA PRO A 173 6.77 -6.22 3.98
C PRO A 173 7.36 -7.52 4.54
N ALA A 174 7.74 -8.45 3.68
CA ALA A 174 8.45 -9.66 4.09
C ALA A 174 9.40 -10.10 2.97
N ASP A 175 10.70 -10.18 3.28
CA ASP A 175 11.66 -10.93 2.47
C ASP A 175 11.58 -12.41 2.86
N LEU A 176 11.41 -13.28 1.88
CA LEU A 176 11.32 -14.72 2.07
C LEU A 176 11.91 -15.46 0.87
N ASN A 177 12.05 -16.78 0.94
CA ASN A 177 12.36 -17.59 -0.23
C ASN A 177 11.36 -18.75 -0.28
N LEU A 178 10.30 -18.55 -1.06
CA LEU A 178 9.16 -19.46 -1.11
C LEU A 178 9.11 -20.14 -2.48
N ALA A 179 9.55 -21.39 -2.53
CA ALA A 179 9.47 -22.20 -3.74
C ALA A 179 8.00 -22.44 -4.15
N PRO A 180 7.73 -22.80 -5.42
CA PRO A 180 6.39 -23.18 -5.87
C PRO A 180 5.75 -24.24 -4.96
N GLY A 181 4.51 -24.00 -4.51
CA GLY A 181 3.76 -24.90 -3.62
C GLY A 181 4.20 -24.86 -2.14
N GLN A 182 5.29 -24.17 -1.80
CA GLN A 182 5.81 -24.13 -0.44
C GLN A 182 4.96 -23.23 0.46
N THR A 183 4.88 -23.62 1.74
CA THR A 183 4.33 -22.80 2.82
C THR A 183 5.47 -22.24 3.68
N SER A 184 5.31 -20.99 4.14
CA SER A 184 6.22 -20.37 5.11
C SER A 184 5.43 -19.52 6.08
N GLN A 185 6.07 -19.21 7.21
CA GLN A 185 5.57 -18.29 8.19
C GLN A 185 6.32 -16.98 8.12
N ILE A 186 5.57 -15.89 8.12
CA ILE A 186 6.08 -14.53 8.23
C ILE A 186 5.85 -14.10 9.67
N VAL A 187 6.93 -13.74 10.36
CA VAL A 187 6.90 -13.15 11.70
C VAL A 187 7.61 -11.82 11.62
N GLN A 188 6.97 -10.77 12.13
CA GLN A 188 7.56 -9.44 12.18
C GLN A 188 7.65 -8.98 13.64
N ASP A 189 8.83 -8.48 14.01
CA ASP A 189 9.02 -7.76 15.28
C ASP A 189 8.65 -6.28 15.10
N ALA A 190 7.36 -6.08 14.81
CA ALA A 190 6.78 -4.76 14.57
C ALA A 190 5.46 -4.61 15.35
N ALA A 191 5.20 -3.38 15.77
CA ALA A 191 3.94 -2.97 16.35
C ALA A 191 3.32 -1.85 15.51
N LEU A 192 2.03 -1.93 15.25
CA LEU A 192 1.23 -0.82 14.77
C LEU A 192 0.56 -0.16 15.97
N ARG A 193 0.91 1.10 16.19
CA ARG A 193 0.27 1.95 17.19
C ARG A 193 -0.74 2.87 16.52
N PHE A 194 -1.96 2.84 17.02
CA PHE A 194 -3.05 3.68 16.56
C PHE A 194 -3.22 4.86 17.51
N SER A 195 -3.98 5.89 17.12
CA SER A 195 -4.36 6.94 18.08
C SER A 195 -5.03 6.35 19.32
N GLU A 196 -4.87 6.97 20.49
CA GLU A 196 -5.43 6.47 21.77
C GLU A 196 -6.95 6.25 21.73
N ARG A 197 -7.65 6.93 20.83
CA ARG A 197 -9.11 6.80 20.63
C ARG A 197 -9.50 5.59 19.77
N THR A 198 -8.52 4.86 19.24
CA THR A 198 -8.73 3.71 18.36
C THR A 198 -8.56 2.43 19.16
N SER A 199 -9.68 1.79 19.49
CA SER A 199 -9.67 0.43 20.05
C SER A 199 -9.89 -0.59 18.95
N ILE A 200 -8.92 -1.50 18.77
CA ILE A 200 -8.91 -2.45 17.67
C ILE A 200 -9.88 -3.59 17.97
N GLN A 201 -10.92 -3.76 17.14
CA GLN A 201 -11.90 -4.84 17.27
C GLN A 201 -11.45 -6.09 16.51
N SER A 202 -11.10 -5.93 15.23
CA SER A 202 -10.65 -7.02 14.35
C SER A 202 -9.66 -6.53 13.30
N MET A 203 -8.95 -7.48 12.69
CA MET A 203 -7.96 -7.22 11.65
C MET A 203 -8.23 -8.08 10.43
N SER A 204 -7.97 -7.53 9.26
CA SER A 204 -8.00 -8.25 7.99
C SER A 204 -6.76 -7.94 7.16
N GLY A 205 -6.40 -8.85 6.28
CA GLY A 205 -5.23 -8.70 5.41
C GLY A 205 -5.53 -9.02 3.96
N PHE A 206 -4.72 -8.53 3.04
CA PHE A 206 -4.71 -8.95 1.65
C PHE A 206 -3.30 -8.83 1.09
N VAL A 207 -2.99 -9.60 0.04
CA VAL A 207 -1.69 -9.49 -0.63
C VAL A 207 -1.68 -8.24 -1.50
N SER A 208 -0.79 -7.28 -1.22
CA SER A 208 -0.73 -5.99 -1.92
C SER A 208 0.32 -5.96 -3.02
N SER A 209 1.41 -6.71 -2.88
CA SER A 209 2.41 -6.89 -3.93
C SER A 209 3.23 -8.17 -3.70
N VAL A 210 3.76 -8.75 -4.77
CA VAL A 210 4.67 -9.90 -4.74
C VAL A 210 5.82 -9.64 -5.70
N GLU A 211 7.05 -9.93 -5.27
CA GLU A 211 8.23 -9.99 -6.13
C GLU A 211 8.65 -11.45 -6.31
N PHE A 212 8.79 -11.88 -7.56
CA PHE A 212 9.25 -13.20 -7.91
C PHE A 212 10.78 -13.27 -7.96
N GLY A 213 11.30 -14.50 -7.98
CA GLY A 213 12.74 -14.78 -8.03
C GLY A 213 13.43 -14.19 -9.27
N ASP A 214 12.72 -14.09 -10.38
CA ASP A 214 13.19 -13.48 -11.63
C ASP A 214 13.17 -11.93 -11.61
N GLY A 215 12.66 -11.34 -10.54
CA GLY A 215 12.53 -9.89 -10.38
C GLY A 215 11.28 -9.28 -11.01
N SER A 216 10.41 -10.09 -11.60
CA SER A 216 9.08 -9.65 -11.98
C SER A 216 8.19 -9.45 -10.75
N PHE A 217 7.11 -8.70 -10.92
CA PHE A 217 6.21 -8.33 -9.84
C PHE A 217 4.76 -8.68 -10.20
N TRP A 218 3.98 -8.94 -9.15
CA TRP A 218 2.52 -8.99 -9.21
C TRP A 218 1.94 -7.93 -8.29
N ILE A 219 0.87 -7.29 -8.75
CA ILE A 219 0.02 -6.39 -7.96
C ILE A 219 -1.44 -6.75 -8.23
N PRO A 220 -2.38 -6.45 -7.30
CA PRO A 220 -3.80 -6.68 -7.53
C PRO A 220 -4.31 -5.98 -8.80
N SER A 221 -5.11 -6.72 -9.57
CA SER A 221 -5.85 -6.15 -10.70
C SER A 221 -6.90 -5.14 -10.23
N ARG A 222 -7.38 -4.29 -11.14
CA ARG A 222 -8.40 -3.28 -10.79
C ARG A 222 -9.70 -3.94 -10.33
N ALA A 223 -10.10 -5.02 -11.01
CA ALA A 223 -11.27 -5.81 -10.66
C ALA A 223 -11.15 -6.43 -9.25
N ALA A 224 -9.95 -6.87 -8.86
CA ALA A 224 -9.70 -7.37 -7.51
C ALA A 224 -9.84 -6.26 -6.45
N LEU A 225 -9.39 -5.03 -6.76
CA LEU A 225 -9.54 -3.88 -5.88
C LEU A 225 -10.95 -3.30 -5.82
N ASP A 226 -11.81 -3.63 -6.78
CA ASP A 226 -13.23 -3.23 -6.78
C ASP A 226 -14.08 -4.02 -5.77
N ASP A 227 -13.50 -4.98 -5.05
CA ASP A 227 -14.13 -5.61 -3.89
C ASP A 227 -14.68 -4.53 -2.92
N PRO A 228 -15.93 -4.63 -2.46
CA PRO A 228 -16.55 -3.59 -1.63
C PRO A 228 -15.78 -3.24 -0.35
N LYS A 229 -15.05 -4.18 0.25
CA LYS A 229 -14.21 -3.92 1.42
C LYS A 229 -12.95 -3.16 1.01
N LEU A 230 -12.25 -3.63 -0.03
CA LEU A 230 -11.02 -2.99 -0.50
C LEU A 230 -11.26 -1.58 -1.03
N ARG A 231 -12.32 -1.39 -1.82
CA ARG A 231 -12.67 -0.11 -2.43
C ARG A 231 -12.89 1.02 -1.42
N ARG A 232 -13.28 0.67 -0.18
CA ARG A 232 -13.51 1.64 0.91
C ARG A 232 -12.24 2.02 1.67
N VAL A 233 -11.29 1.10 1.78
CA VAL A 233 -10.15 1.23 2.71
C VAL A 233 -8.82 1.50 2.01
N VAL A 234 -8.64 0.93 0.82
CA VAL A 234 -7.43 1.10 0.00
C VAL A 234 -7.45 2.48 -0.64
N ALA A 235 -6.35 3.20 -0.51
CA ALA A 235 -6.19 4.51 -1.14
C ALA A 235 -6.23 4.35 -2.67
N PRO A 236 -6.79 5.33 -3.39
CA PRO A 236 -6.47 5.49 -4.80
C PRO A 236 -4.95 5.56 -4.98
N SER A 237 -4.45 4.93 -6.05
CA SER A 237 -3.02 4.97 -6.37
C SER A 237 -2.56 6.41 -6.61
N PRO A 238 -1.25 6.69 -6.55
CA PRO A 238 -0.71 8.00 -6.91
C PRO A 238 -1.15 8.46 -8.32
N GLU A 239 -1.27 7.54 -9.27
CA GLU A 239 -1.71 7.87 -10.63
C GLU A 239 -3.21 8.21 -10.69
N GLU A 240 -4.08 7.47 -10.01
CA GLU A 240 -5.49 7.83 -9.91
C GLU A 240 -5.67 9.20 -9.23
N GLN A 241 -4.88 9.49 -8.19
CA GLN A 241 -4.87 10.81 -7.56
C GLN A 241 -4.39 11.91 -8.52
N ARG A 242 -3.36 11.63 -9.33
CA ARG A 242 -2.88 12.56 -10.36
C ARG A 242 -3.96 12.85 -11.41
N LEU A 243 -4.62 11.82 -11.93
CA LEU A 243 -5.67 11.93 -12.95
C LEU A 243 -6.91 12.66 -12.40
N THR A 244 -7.34 12.33 -11.18
CA THR A 244 -8.44 13.06 -10.51
C THR A 244 -8.06 14.51 -10.23
N ASN A 245 -6.80 14.80 -9.91
CA ASN A 245 -6.34 16.18 -9.75
C ASN A 245 -6.33 16.95 -11.08
N ILE A 246 -5.98 16.31 -12.20
CA ILE A 246 -6.11 16.91 -13.55
C ILE A 246 -7.57 17.23 -13.83
N TYR A 247 -8.48 16.29 -13.58
CA TYR A 247 -9.91 16.54 -13.73
C TYR A 247 -10.39 17.71 -12.86
N ARG A 248 -10.01 17.72 -11.58
CA ARG A 248 -10.41 18.77 -10.63
C ARG A 248 -9.88 20.15 -11.00
N THR A 249 -8.64 20.25 -11.48
CA THR A 249 -7.96 21.53 -11.71
C THR A 249 -8.07 22.04 -13.15
N LYS A 250 -8.21 21.15 -14.13
CA LYS A 250 -8.19 21.47 -15.57
C LYS A 250 -9.42 20.96 -16.34
N GLY A 251 -10.32 20.22 -15.69
CA GLY A 251 -11.57 19.73 -16.28
C GLY A 251 -11.42 18.46 -17.12
N LEU A 252 -12.58 17.93 -17.55
CA LEU A 252 -12.69 16.66 -18.27
C LEU A 252 -11.92 16.63 -19.60
N LYS A 253 -11.93 17.75 -20.35
CA LYS A 253 -11.20 17.83 -21.63
C LYS A 253 -9.70 17.61 -21.44
N ALA A 254 -9.10 18.23 -20.42
CA ALA A 254 -7.68 18.06 -20.12
C ALA A 254 -7.35 16.63 -19.68
N LEU A 255 -8.24 15.98 -18.91
CA LEU A 255 -8.09 14.57 -18.56
C LEU A 255 -8.14 13.66 -19.79
N VAL A 256 -9.10 13.89 -20.70
CA VAL A 256 -9.21 13.11 -21.94
C VAL A 256 -7.94 13.24 -22.79
N GLU A 257 -7.42 14.47 -22.97
CA GLU A 257 -6.17 14.69 -23.70
C GLU A 257 -4.95 14.08 -22.99
N GLU A 258 -4.95 14.02 -21.65
CA GLU A 258 -3.92 13.33 -20.90
C GLU A 258 -3.95 11.82 -21.14
N LEU A 259 -5.14 11.20 -21.09
CA LEU A 259 -5.30 9.76 -21.27
C LEU A 259 -4.95 9.29 -22.68
N LYS A 260 -5.16 10.13 -23.70
CA LYS A 260 -4.79 9.84 -25.10
C LYS A 260 -3.27 9.75 -25.35
N LYS A 261 -2.44 10.17 -24.40
CA LYS A 261 -0.98 10.09 -24.52
C LYS A 261 -0.43 8.68 -24.29
N PHE A 262 -1.22 7.83 -23.65
CA PHE A 262 -0.88 6.45 -23.31
C PHE A 262 -1.66 5.52 -24.19
#